data_AF-A0A497HZS0-F1
#
_entry.id   AF-A0A497HZS0-F1
#
_cell.length_a   1.000
_cell.length_b   1.000
_cell.length_c   1.000
_cell.angle_alpha   90.00
_cell.angle_beta   90.00
_cell.angle_gamma   90.00
#
_symmetry.space_group_name_H-M   'P 1'
#
loop_
_entity.id
_entity.type
_entity.pdbx_description
1 polymer ?
#
loop_
_entity_poly.entity_id
_entity_poly.type
_entity_poly.pdbx_seq_one_letter_code
_entity_poly.pdbx_strand_id
1 'polypeptide(L)' 'AVRTAQSGYMQRRLMNALQDLRVEYNGVVKDQERVVQFRYGEDGVDPSKSEYGKSVDIDWVIYKNLKSEAI' A
#
# COMPACT_ATOMS: atom_id res chain seq x y z
N ALA A 1 17.83 -11.11 22.93
CA ALA A 1 18.82 -11.32 21.85
C ALA A 1 18.44 -12.42 20.84
N VAL A 2 17.73 -13.49 21.22
CA VAL A 2 17.37 -14.59 20.29
C VAL A 2 16.27 -14.20 19.28
N ARG A 3 15.28 -13.41 19.71
CA ARG A 3 14.16 -12.97 18.84
C ARG A 3 14.61 -12.15 17.63
N THR A 4 15.66 -11.34 17.78
CA THR A 4 16.25 -10.51 16.73
C THR A 4 16.89 -11.30 15.58
N ALA A 5 17.51 -12.45 15.89
CA ALA A 5 18.15 -13.27 14.86
C ALA A 5 17.13 -13.93 13.92
N GLN A 6 16.04 -14.45 14.50
CA GLN A 6 14.97 -15.07 13.72
C GLN A 6 14.14 -14.04 12.95
N SER A 7 13.82 -12.89 13.57
CA SER A 7 13.05 -11.83 12.90
C SER A 7 13.85 -11.21 11.74
N GLY A 8 15.15 -10.96 11.92
CA GLY A 8 16.00 -10.39 10.86
C GLY A 8 16.19 -11.34 9.67
N TYR A 9 16.36 -12.64 9.92
CA TYR A 9 16.49 -13.62 8.85
C TYR A 9 15.19 -13.73 8.02
N MET A 10 14.04 -13.78 8.69
CA MET A 10 12.73 -13.78 8.02
C MET A 10 12.54 -12.52 7.17
N GLN A 11 12.82 -11.35 7.74
CA GLN A 11 12.72 -10.07 7.02
C GLN A 11 13.61 -10.05 5.77
N ARG A 12 14.87 -10.51 5.87
CA ARG A 12 15.80 -10.51 4.73
C ARG A 12 15.36 -11.45 3.62
N ARG A 13 14.81 -12.62 3.97
CA ARG A 13 14.26 -13.56 2.98
C ARG A 13 13.08 -12.96 2.22
N LEU A 14 12.17 -12.28 2.93
CA LEU A 14 11.02 -11.63 2.33
C LEU A 14 11.43 -10.42 1.47
N MET A 15 12.36 -9.60 1.96
CA MET A 15 12.93 -8.47 1.21
C MET A 15 13.50 -8.93 -0.14
N ASN A 16 14.39 -9.92 -0.12
CA ASN A 16 15.02 -10.41 -1.35
C ASN A 16 14.03 -11.05 -2.34
N ALA A 17 12.91 -11.61 -1.84
CA ALA A 17 11.90 -12.22 -2.69
C ALA A 17 10.93 -11.21 -3.31
N LEU A 18 10.74 -10.03 -2.68
CA LEU A 18 9.75 -9.02 -3.10
C LEU A 18 10.39 -7.80 -3.78
N GLN A 19 11.72 -7.67 -3.76
CA GLN A 19 12.44 -6.48 -4.27
C GLN A 19 12.21 -6.21 -5.77
N ASP A 20 11.93 -7.23 -6.56
CA ASP A 20 11.75 -7.11 -8.01
C ASP A 20 10.31 -6.73 -8.41
N LEU A 21 9.38 -6.72 -7.44
CA LEU A 21 7.98 -6.33 -7.69
C LEU A 21 7.88 -4.83 -7.95
N ARG A 22 7.18 -4.48 -9.04
CA ARG A 22 6.90 -3.10 -9.41
C ARG A 22 5.45 -2.89 -9.81
N VAL A 23 4.96 -1.69 -9.54
CA VAL A 23 3.64 -1.23 -9.99
C VAL A 23 3.81 -0.59 -11.37
N GLU A 24 3.08 -1.10 -12.35
CA GLU A 24 3.05 -0.57 -13.70
C GLU A 24 2.05 0.58 -13.81
N TYR A 25 2.15 1.37 -14.88
CA TYR A 25 1.28 2.54 -15.10
C TYR A 25 -0.21 2.22 -15.14
N ASN A 26 -0.59 0.99 -15.47
CA ASN A 26 -1.97 0.51 -15.47
C ASN A 26 -2.45 0.04 -14.08
N GLY A 27 -1.64 0.20 -13.02
CA GLY A 27 -1.97 -0.21 -11.66
C GLY A 27 -1.77 -1.70 -11.37
N VAL A 28 -1.26 -2.46 -12.34
CA VAL A 28 -0.95 -3.89 -12.19
C VAL A 28 0.41 -4.04 -11.48
N VAL A 29 0.50 -4.95 -10.52
CA VAL A 29 1.77 -5.31 -9.88
C VAL A 29 2.34 -6.52 -10.62
N LYS A 30 3.53 -6.36 -11.19
CA LYS A 30 4.23 -7.44 -11.89
C LYS A 30 5.65 -7.64 -11.39
N ASP A 31 6.07 -8.89 -11.45
CA ASP A 31 7.47 -9.28 -11.42
C ASP A 31 8.04 -9.27 -12.87
N GLN A 32 9.30 -9.66 -13.04
CA GLN A 32 9.99 -9.70 -14.34
C GLN A 32 9.22 -10.50 -15.41
N GLU A 33 8.53 -11.58 -15.02
CA GLU A 33 7.86 -12.49 -15.96
C GLU A 33 6.35 -12.64 -15.75
N ARG A 34 5.81 -12.24 -14.59
CA ARG A 34 4.45 -12.61 -14.18
C ARG A 34 3.71 -11.47 -13.51
N VAL A 35 2.40 -11.40 -13.77
CA VAL A 35 1.47 -10.54 -13.03
C VAL A 35 1.17 -11.18 -11.68
N VAL A 36 1.40 -10.44 -10.60
CA VAL A 36 1.15 -10.88 -9.22
C VAL A 36 -0.20 -10.36 -8.72
N GLN A 37 -0.54 -9.11 -9.04
CA GLN A 37 -1.85 -8.51 -8.73
C GLN A 37 -2.34 -7.70 -9.93
N PHE A 38 -3.63 -7.86 -10.29
CA PHE A 38 -4.24 -7.08 -11.36
C PHE A 38 -4.49 -5.62 -10.98
N ARG A 39 -4.68 -5.34 -9.69
CA ARG A 39 -4.80 -3.99 -9.15
C ARG A 39 -4.05 -3.92 -7.83
N TYR A 40 -3.12 -2.98 -7.72
CA TYR A 40 -2.33 -2.76 -6.50
C TYR A 40 -3.25 -2.62 -5.28
N GLY A 41 -3.09 -3.50 -4.28
CA GLY A 41 -3.87 -3.43 -3.04
C GLY A 41 -5.39 -3.62 -3.20
N GLU A 42 -5.86 -4.12 -4.36
CA GLU A 42 -7.28 -4.22 -4.76
C GLU A 42 -8.02 -2.86 -4.92
N ASP A 43 -7.61 -1.83 -4.20
CA ASP A 43 -8.19 -0.49 -4.22
C ASP A 43 -7.32 0.55 -4.96
N GLY A 44 -6.05 0.24 -5.23
CA GLY A 44 -5.10 1.15 -5.88
C GLY A 44 -4.60 2.26 -4.96
N VAL A 45 -4.82 2.18 -3.64
CA VAL A 45 -4.44 3.22 -2.70
C VAL A 45 -3.10 2.88 -2.04
N ASP A 46 -2.18 3.83 -2.08
CA ASP A 46 -0.93 3.73 -1.33
C ASP A 46 -1.23 3.74 0.18
N PRO A 47 -0.88 2.70 0.94
CA PRO A 47 -1.16 2.64 2.37
C PRO A 47 -0.55 3.81 3.15
N SER A 48 0.56 4.40 2.67
CA SER A 48 1.17 5.60 3.27
C SER A 48 0.33 6.86 3.08
N LYS A 49 -0.56 6.87 2.08
CA LYS A 49 -1.50 7.97 1.78
C LYS A 49 -2.93 7.65 2.21
N SER A 50 -3.18 6.42 2.64
CA SER A 50 -4.47 5.98 3.17
C SER A 50 -4.69 6.49 4.59
N GLU A 51 -5.93 6.73 4.97
CA GLU A 51 -6.27 7.04 6.36
C GLU A 51 -6.51 5.74 7.14
N TYR A 52 -5.47 5.27 7.82
CA TYR A 52 -5.52 4.07 8.68
C TYR A 52 -6.06 2.81 7.97
N GLY A 53 -5.72 2.63 6.70
CA GLY A 53 -6.18 1.49 5.89
C GLY A 53 -7.57 1.65 5.28
N LYS A 54 -8.21 2.82 5.41
CA LYS A 54 -9.35 3.19 4.58
C LYS A 54 -8.85 3.82 3.28
N SER A 55 -9.38 3.36 2.14
CA SER A 55 -9.05 3.88 0.81
C SER A 55 -9.39 5.38 0.69
N VAL A 56 -10.50 5.82 1.29
CA VAL A 56 -10.94 7.22 1.37
C VAL A 56 -11.74 7.41 2.66
N ASP A 57 -11.44 8.44 3.46
CA ASP A 57 -12.30 8.85 4.57
C ASP A 57 -13.36 9.85 4.08
N ILE A 58 -14.57 9.33 3.86
CA ILE A 58 -15.69 10.09 3.30
C ILE A 58 -16.19 11.15 4.29
N ASP A 59 -16.20 10.82 5.59
CA ASP A 59 -16.71 11.70 6.63
C ASP A 59 -15.85 12.96 6.75
N TRP A 60 -14.52 12.80 6.69
CA TRP A 60 -13.58 13.91 6.69
C TRP A 60 -13.74 14.79 5.44
N VAL A 61 -13.90 14.17 4.27
CA VAL A 61 -14.11 14.91 3.01
C VAL A 61 -15.41 15.73 3.07
N ILE A 62 -16.50 15.16 3.57
CA ILE A 62 -17.78 15.87 3.72
C ILE A 62 -17.64 17.03 4.71
N TYR A 63 -17.03 16.79 5.88
CA TYR A 63 -16.79 17.83 6.89
C TYR A 63 -15.98 19.00 6.33
N LYS A 64 -14.91 18.71 5.58
CA LYS A 64 -14.06 19.73 4.96
C LYS A 64 -14.81 20.61 3.96
N ASN A 65 -15.67 20.02 3.14
CA ASN A 65 -16.44 20.75 2.14
C ASN A 65 -17.53 21.61 2.81
N LEU A 66 -18.29 21.06 3.77
CA LEU A 66 -19.31 21.82 4.51
C LEU A 66 -18.74 23.02 5.27
N LYS A 67 -17.54 22.88 5.85
CA LYS A 67 -16.87 23.98 6.54
C LYS A 67 -16.35 25.06 5.56
N SER A 68 -15.98 24.66 4.34
CA SER A 68 -15.53 25.59 3.30
C SER A 68 -16.68 26.39 2.69
N GLU A 69 -17.89 25.84 2.63
CA GLU A 69 -19.10 26.53 2.12
C GLU A 69 -19.74 27.45 3.17
N ALA A 70 -19.43 27.25 4.45
CA ALA A 70 -19.93 28.07 5.55
C ALA A 70 -19.17 29.40 5.76
N ILE A 71 -18.25 29.76 4.86
CA ILE A 71 -17.46 31.01 4.83
C ILE A 71 -17.86 31.79 3.58
#